data_AF-R6N6T9-F1
#
_entry.id   AF-R6N6T9-F1
#
_cell.length_a   1.000
_cell.length_b   1.000
_cell.length_c   1.000
_cell.angle_alpha   90.00
_cell.angle_beta   90.00
_cell.angle_gamma   90.00
#
_symmetry.space_group_name_H-M   'P 1'
#
loop_
_entity.id
_entity.type
_entity.pdbx_description
1 polymer ?
#
loop_
_entity_poly.entity_id
_entity_poly.type
_entity_poly.pdbx_seq_one_letter_code
_entity_poly.pdbx_strand_id
1 'polypeptide(L)'
;MNAAKVTGYAKKPKKELIKAIDDCVSLSQLFALIQHENITMQMHSQPGASNLAPKVLSAQEIIDKKDTPLERLKTEIKKSVLKSK
;
A
#
# COMPACT_ATOMS: atom_id res chain seq x y z
N MET A 1 29.77 7.66 -1.13
CA MET A 1 28.73 7.38 -0.12
C MET A 1 28.54 5.88 -0.05
N ASN A 2 28.79 5.25 1.10
CA ASN A 2 28.61 3.81 1.28
C ASN A 2 27.10 3.52 1.36
N ALA A 3 26.48 3.26 0.19
CA ALA A 3 25.17 2.64 0.15
C ALA A 3 25.36 1.20 0.64
N ALA A 4 25.20 0.99 1.95
CA ALA A 4 24.93 -0.34 2.46
C ALA A 4 23.82 -0.92 1.58
N LYS A 5 24.09 -2.05 0.89
CA LYS A 5 23.08 -2.74 0.09
C LYS A 5 21.90 -3.00 1.02
N VAL A 6 20.85 -2.20 0.89
CA VAL A 6 19.61 -2.40 1.65
C VAL A 6 19.08 -3.73 1.15
N THR A 7 19.28 -4.78 1.93
CA THR A 7 18.76 -6.10 1.59
C THR A 7 17.25 -6.01 1.70
N GLY A 8 16.56 -6.30 0.60
CA GLY A 8 15.11 -6.29 0.55
C GLY A 8 14.47 -7.31 1.50
N TYR A 9 13.15 -7.33 1.54
CA TYR A 9 12.37 -8.18 2.43
C TYR A 9 12.19 -9.62 1.91
N ALA A 10 12.80 -9.97 0.76
CA ALA A 10 12.72 -11.30 0.15
C ALA A 10 13.09 -12.47 1.07
N LYS A 11 14.02 -12.28 2.02
CA LYS A 11 14.44 -13.31 3.00
C LYS A 11 13.83 -13.12 4.40
N LYS A 12 12.97 -12.12 4.57
CA LYS A 12 12.36 -11.74 5.83
C LYS A 12 10.92 -12.26 5.92
N PRO A 13 10.38 -12.46 7.13
CA PRO A 13 8.96 -12.78 7.29
C PRO A 13 8.07 -11.70 6.67
N LYS A 14 6.94 -12.10 6.05
CA LYS A 14 5.95 -11.16 5.47
C LYS A 14 5.48 -10.10 6.50
N LYS A 15 5.49 -10.42 7.80
CA LYS A 15 5.18 -9.48 8.89
C LYS A 15 6.13 -8.28 8.94
N GLU A 16 7.41 -8.46 8.62
CA GLU A 16 8.38 -7.35 8.58
C GLU A 16 8.13 -6.42 7.40
N LEU A 17 7.77 -6.97 6.24
CA LEU A 17 7.37 -6.17 5.07
C LEU A 17 6.07 -5.39 5.35
N ILE A 18 5.10 -6.03 6.01
CA ILE A 18 3.86 -5.36 6.43
C ILE A 18 4.16 -4.21 7.39
N LYS A 19 5.04 -4.42 8.37
CA LYS A 19 5.47 -3.36 9.27
C LYS A 19 6.13 -2.20 8.52
N ALA A 20 6.99 -2.49 7.54
CA ALA A 20 7.63 -1.47 6.71
C ALA A 20 6.61 -0.65 5.89
N ILE A 21 5.54 -1.28 5.41
CA ILE A 21 4.42 -0.59 4.75
C ILE A 21 3.70 0.34 5.74
N ASP A 22 3.43 -0.12 6.96
CA ASP A 22 2.74 0.67 7.99
C ASP A 22 3.59 1.88 8.43
N ASP A 23 4.91 1.69 8.56
CA ASP A 23 5.88 2.71 8.95
C ASP A 23 6.08 3.81 7.88
N CYS A 24 5.62 3.61 6.63
CA CYS A 24 5.72 4.63 5.58
C CYS A 24 4.85 5.86 5.93
N VAL A 25 5.44 7.04 6.06
CA VAL A 25 4.69 8.28 6.37
C VAL A 25 4.30 9.08 5.12
N SER A 26 4.79 8.68 3.95
CA SER A 26 4.57 9.38 2.69
C SER A 26 4.36 8.42 1.52
N LEU A 27 3.68 8.91 0.47
CA LEU A 27 3.47 8.15 -0.76
C LEU A 27 4.80 7.81 -1.45
N SER A 28 5.77 8.72 -1.45
CA SER A 28 7.08 8.51 -2.06
C SER A 28 7.87 7.38 -1.39
N GLN A 29 7.88 7.31 -0.05
CA GLN A 29 8.47 6.18 0.67
C GLN A 29 7.76 4.87 0.32
N LEU A 30 6.43 4.89 0.27
CA LEU A 30 5.64 3.71 -0.07
C LEU A 30 5.90 3.23 -1.50
N PHE A 31 6.00 4.14 -2.47
CA PHE A 31 6.34 3.78 -3.86
C PHE A 31 7.76 3.24 -4.00
N ALA A 32 8.73 3.81 -3.28
CA ALA A 32 10.09 3.28 -3.25
C ALA A 32 10.11 1.84 -2.73
N LEU A 33 9.33 1.54 -1.68
CA LEU A 33 9.20 0.19 -1.12
C LEU A 33 8.55 -0.77 -2.12
N ILE A 34 7.46 -0.37 -2.79
CA ILE A 34 6.79 -1.18 -3.83
C ILE A 34 7.76 -1.56 -4.94
N GLN A 35 8.54 -0.58 -5.43
CA GLN A 35 9.51 -0.80 -6.50
C GLN A 35 10.65 -1.71 -6.06
N HIS A 36 11.22 -1.46 -4.87
CA HIS A 36 12.33 -2.25 -4.35
C HIS A 36 11.94 -3.72 -4.14
N GLU A 37 10.73 -3.96 -3.63
CA GLU A 37 10.22 -5.30 -3.33
C GLU A 37 9.44 -5.94 -4.49
N ASN A 38 9.35 -5.27 -5.65
CA ASN A 38 8.57 -5.71 -6.82
C ASN A 38 7.13 -6.12 -6.45
N ILE A 39 6.49 -5.35 -5.56
CA ILE A 39 5.12 -5.66 -5.13
C ILE A 39 4.18 -5.38 -6.29
N THR A 40 3.54 -6.43 -6.79
CA THR A 40 2.53 -6.31 -7.84
C THR A 40 1.15 -6.18 -7.20
N MET A 41 0.43 -5.12 -7.57
CA MET A 41 -0.97 -4.93 -7.21
C MET A 41 -1.85 -5.25 -8.42
N GLN A 42 -2.93 -6.00 -8.21
CA GLN A 42 -3.93 -6.16 -9.25
C GLN A 42 -4.92 -5.01 -9.22
N MET A 43 -5.21 -4.46 -10.40
CA MET A 43 -6.32 -3.53 -10.57
C MET A 43 -7.63 -4.23 -10.24
N HIS A 44 -8.45 -3.59 -9.41
CA HIS A 44 -9.81 -4.07 -9.15
C HIS A 44 -10.62 -3.95 -10.44
N SER A 45 -10.97 -5.09 -11.02
CA SER A 45 -11.94 -5.16 -12.11
C SER A 45 -13.27 -5.59 -11.51
N GLN A 46 -14.25 -4.68 -11.53
CA GLN A 46 -15.62 -4.97 -11.15
C GLN A 46 -16.50 -4.73 -12.38
N PRO A 47 -17.29 -5.73 -12.84
CA PRO A 47 -18.27 -5.51 -13.89
C PRO A 47 -19.19 -4.33 -13.52
N GLY A 48 -19.36 -3.38 -14.44
CA GLY A 48 -20.17 -2.19 -14.18
C GLY A 48 -19.53 -1.13 -13.27
N ALA A 49 -18.22 -1.19 -13.00
CA ALA A 49 -17.51 -0.16 -12.23
C ALA A 49 -17.69 1.26 -12.81
N SER A 50 -17.84 1.38 -14.13
CA SER A 50 -18.14 2.64 -14.83
C SER A 50 -19.47 3.28 -14.40
N ASN A 51 -20.40 2.48 -13.85
CA ASN A 51 -21.73 2.93 -13.45
C ASN A 51 -21.81 3.25 -11.95
N LEU A 52 -20.73 3.02 -11.20
CA LEU A 52 -20.66 3.35 -9.79
C LEU A 52 -20.44 4.87 -9.63
N ALA A 53 -21.35 5.53 -8.92
CA ALA A 53 -21.14 6.92 -8.53
C ALA A 53 -19.92 7.01 -7.59
N PRO A 54 -18.97 7.92 -7.83
CA PRO A 54 -17.85 8.13 -6.92
C PRO A 54 -18.33 8.45 -5.50
N LYS A 55 -17.83 7.71 -4.51
CA LYS A 55 -18.11 8.04 -3.11
C LYS A 55 -17.32 9.28 -2.71
N VAL A 56 -18.01 10.40 -2.56
CA VAL A 56 -17.44 11.62 -1.98
C VAL A 56 -17.46 11.48 -0.46
N LEU A 57 -16.32 11.63 0.19
CA LEU A 57 -16.24 11.69 1.65
C LEU A 57 -16.06 13.13 2.11
N SER A 58 -16.71 13.46 3.22
CA SER A 58 -16.42 14.71 3.92
C SER A 58 -15.06 14.65 4.62
N ALA A 59 -14.46 15.82 4.89
CA ALA A 59 -13.20 15.90 5.64
C ALA A 59 -13.31 15.27 7.03
N GLN A 60 -14.45 15.43 7.70
CA GLN A 60 -14.70 14.86 9.03
C GLN A 60 -14.68 13.32 8.99
N GLU A 61 -15.34 12.70 8.00
CA GLU A 61 -15.33 11.24 7.85
C GLU A 61 -13.93 10.68 7.58
N ILE A 62 -13.10 11.42 6.82
CA ILE A 62 -11.71 11.03 6.55
C ILE A 62 -10.89 11.07 7.84
N ILE A 63 -11.06 12.12 8.65
CA ILE A 63 -10.34 12.29 9.92
C ILE A 63 -10.76 11.22 10.93
N ASP A 64 -12.06 11.06 11.15
CA ASP A 64 -12.61 10.14 12.17
C ASP A 64 -12.24 8.69 11.88
N LYS A 65 -12.24 8.29 10.60
CA LYS A 65 -11.93 6.92 10.18
C LYS A 65 -10.45 6.71 9.84
N LYS A 66 -9.63 7.77 9.91
CA LYS A 66 -8.25 7.80 9.39
C LYS A 66 -8.15 7.29 7.94
N ASP A 67 -9.18 7.56 7.15
CA ASP A 67 -9.36 7.03 5.80
C ASP A 67 -8.68 7.92 4.75
N THR A 68 -7.38 8.14 4.94
CA THR A 68 -6.58 8.96 4.03
C THR A 68 -6.18 8.18 2.77
N PRO A 69 -5.87 8.85 1.65
CA PRO A 69 -5.39 8.18 0.44
C PRO A 69 -4.17 7.28 0.70
N LEU A 70 -3.25 7.70 1.59
CA LEU A 70 -2.08 6.91 1.97
C LEU A 70 -2.49 5.61 2.68
N GLU A 71 -3.36 5.69 3.67
CA GLU A 71 -3.80 4.53 4.45
C GLU A 71 -4.61 3.53 3.60
N ARG A 72 -5.41 4.02 2.66
CA ARG A 72 -6.08 3.18 1.65
C ARG A 72 -5.06 2.42 0.80
N LEU A 73 -4.05 3.12 0.29
CA LEU A 73 -3.03 2.51 -0.54
C LEU A 73 -2.21 1.46 0.24
N LYS A 74 -1.79 1.77 1.48
CA LYS A 74 -1.14 0.81 2.37
C LYS A 74 -1.98 -0.46 2.54
N THR A 75 -3.29 -0.30 2.72
CA THR A 75 -4.21 -1.43 2.89
C THR A 75 -4.26 -2.32 1.65
N GLU A 76 -4.34 -1.73 0.45
CA GLU A 76 -4.36 -2.49 -0.81
C GLU A 76 -3.02 -3.20 -1.10
N ILE A 77 -1.90 -2.57 -0.77
CA ILE A 77 -0.56 -3.18 -0.87
C ILE A 77 -0.45 -4.36 0.11
N LYS A 78 -0.87 -4.19 1.36
CA LYS A 78 -0.88 -5.27 2.37
C LYS A 78 -1.71 -6.47 1.90
N LYS A 79 -2.89 -6.23 1.32
CA LYS A 79 -3.71 -7.31 0.72
C LYS A 79 -2.95 -8.03 -0.38
N SER A 80 -2.21 -7.31 -1.22
CA SER A 80 -1.42 -7.89 -2.31
C SER A 80 -0.27 -8.77 -1.77
N VAL A 81 0.46 -8.28 -0.77
CA VAL A 81 1.54 -9.04 -0.08
C VAL A 81 1.02 -10.31 0.59
N LEU A 82 -0.17 -10.24 1.21
CA LEU A 82 -0.80 -11.39 1.87
C LEU A 82 -1.36 -12.43 0.88
N LYS A 83 -1.86 -11.98 -0.28
CA LYS A 83 -2.40 -12.85 -1.34
C LYS A 83 -1.33 -13.54 -2.17
N SER A 84 -0.17 -12.90 -2.35
CA SER A 84 0.97 -13.53 -3.03
C SER A 84 1.37 -14.79 -2.27
N LYS A 85 1.22 -15.96 -2.92
CA LYS A 85 1.58 -17.27 -2.37
C LYS A 85 3.07 -17.31 -2.09
#